data_AF-A0A5Q4E6J3-F1
#
_entry.id   AF-A0A5Q4E6J3-F1
#
_cell.length_a   1.000
_cell.length_b   1.000
_cell.length_c   1.000
_cell.angle_alpha   90.00
_cell.angle_beta   90.00
_cell.angle_gamma   90.00
#
_symmetry.space_group_name_H-M   'P 1'
#
loop_
_entity.id
_entity.type
_entity.pdbx_description
1 polymer ?
#
loop_
_entity_poly.entity_id
_entity_poly.type
_entity_poly.pdbx_seq_one_letter_code
_entity_poly.pdbx_strand_id
1 'polypeptide(L)'
;VCISNCDKITPGMLMAAMRLNVPTIFVSGGPMEAGKLGDKALDLVDAMVIAADDNATDEEVEEVEKNACPTCGSCSGMFTANSMNCLNEALGLALPGNGTVVATHENRLGLFKDAASLIVQLAYRYYSDEDMSVLPRNIATKAAFMNAMALDIAMGGSTNTVLHLLAIAREAGVDFTMKDIDGLSRRVPVICKVAPASHYHVEDVNRAGGIMGILAMLDKAGLLDTSVPRVDFPNLAEAIRQYDVTQPHANPNASEIYRSAPGGFKNLTMGSQKSKYKNLDLDREKGCIRAPEHAWFEEGGLGVLYGNIARKGCIVKTAGVDPSIWHFEGTARVFESQEDACKAILIRDIKEGDVVVIRYEGPRGGPGMQEMLYPTSYIKSRGLGAKCALITDGRFSGGTSGLSIGHVSPEAAAGGEIALIRDGDKIVIDIPSRQINVMVPNEELQERHNQEMASGSQAYQPAPRPRNVSQALRVYASMASSADQGAIRILPEYSPVFSKTEELKTH
;
A
#
# COMPACT_ATOMS: atom_id res chain seq x y z
N VAL A 1 12.94 -13.38 14.25
CA VAL A 1 13.27 -12.55 13.08
C VAL A 1 12.26 -12.83 11.98
N CYS A 2 11.67 -11.80 11.40
CA CYS A 2 10.76 -11.90 10.26
C CYS A 2 11.50 -11.46 8.99
N ILE A 3 11.72 -12.40 8.07
CA ILE A 3 12.35 -12.14 6.76
C ILE A 3 11.25 -12.03 5.71
N SER A 4 10.90 -10.80 5.35
CA SER A 4 9.83 -10.52 4.38
C SER A 4 10.41 -9.93 3.09
N ASN A 5 9.60 -9.81 2.03
CA ASN A 5 9.98 -8.93 0.92
C ASN A 5 8.78 -8.56 0.05
N CYS A 6 8.11 -9.58 -0.47
CA CYS A 6 6.99 -9.40 -1.39
C CYS A 6 5.72 -8.95 -0.66
N ASP A 7 4.86 -8.27 -1.41
CA ASP A 7 3.63 -7.60 -1.01
C ASP A 7 2.97 -8.10 0.29
N LYS A 8 2.48 -9.34 0.29
CA LYS A 8 1.59 -9.84 1.34
C LYS A 8 2.34 -10.58 2.47
N ILE A 9 3.64 -10.81 2.29
CA ILE A 9 4.49 -11.49 3.29
C ILE A 9 4.68 -10.59 4.50
N THR A 10 5.04 -9.32 4.28
CA THR A 10 5.27 -8.33 5.34
C THR A 10 4.04 -8.16 6.26
N PRO A 11 2.84 -7.82 5.76
CA PRO A 11 1.66 -7.70 6.63
C PRO A 11 1.25 -9.02 7.28
N GLY A 12 1.36 -10.16 6.59
CA GLY A 12 1.05 -11.47 7.17
C GLY A 12 1.96 -11.80 8.37
N MET A 13 3.26 -11.51 8.26
CA MET A 13 4.21 -11.68 9.36
C MET A 13 3.99 -10.66 10.48
N LEU A 14 3.63 -9.41 10.17
CA LEU A 14 3.28 -8.40 11.19
C LEU A 14 2.06 -8.80 11.99
N MET A 15 0.99 -9.26 11.34
CA MET A 15 -0.19 -9.79 12.02
C MET A 15 0.18 -10.94 12.97
N ALA A 16 1.06 -11.86 12.55
CA ALA A 16 1.54 -12.94 13.41
C ALA A 16 2.39 -12.43 14.58
N ALA A 17 3.30 -11.48 14.34
CA ALA A 17 4.13 -10.86 15.37
C ALA A 17 3.26 -10.14 16.43
N MET A 18 2.20 -9.45 15.99
CA MET A 18 1.24 -8.82 16.89
C MET A 18 0.45 -9.85 17.70
N ARG A 19 0.01 -10.97 17.12
CA ARG A 19 -0.70 -12.03 17.84
C ARG A 19 0.17 -12.72 18.90
N LEU A 20 1.39 -13.09 18.51
CA LEU A 20 2.31 -13.82 19.39
C LEU A 20 2.93 -12.91 20.44
N ASN A 21 3.16 -11.64 20.09
CA ASN A 21 3.72 -10.61 20.95
C ASN A 21 5.01 -11.05 21.68
N VAL A 22 5.92 -11.67 20.95
CA VAL A 22 7.28 -12.03 21.41
C VAL A 22 8.30 -11.11 20.76
N PRO A 23 9.50 -10.90 21.35
CA PRO A 23 10.52 -10.03 20.76
C PRO A 23 10.73 -10.36 19.27
N THR A 24 10.55 -9.36 18.42
CA THR A 24 10.51 -9.53 16.97
C THR A 24 11.21 -8.35 16.30
N ILE A 25 11.96 -8.65 15.24
CA ILE A 25 12.55 -7.66 14.34
C ILE A 25 12.29 -8.10 12.90
N PHE A 26 12.07 -7.11 12.03
CA PHE A 26 11.88 -7.30 10.60
C PHE A 26 13.15 -6.92 9.84
N VAL A 27 13.53 -7.75 8.88
CA VAL A 27 14.54 -7.45 7.87
C VAL A 27 14.03 -7.94 6.52
N SER A 28 13.87 -7.02 5.58
CA SER A 28 13.37 -7.33 4.25
C SER A 28 14.49 -7.79 3.31
N GLY A 29 14.15 -8.48 2.23
CA GLY A 29 15.08 -8.78 1.14
C GLY A 29 15.57 -7.54 0.38
N GLY A 30 14.80 -6.46 0.39
CA GLY A 30 15.07 -5.21 -0.30
C GLY A 30 14.45 -5.13 -1.71
N PRO A 31 14.28 -3.90 -2.24
CA PRO A 31 13.84 -3.66 -3.61
C PRO A 31 14.86 -4.14 -4.63
N MET A 32 14.39 -4.53 -5.80
CA MET A 32 15.22 -4.68 -6.99
C MET A 32 15.71 -3.30 -7.46
N GLU A 33 16.81 -3.29 -8.20
CA GLU A 33 17.29 -2.10 -8.89
C GLU A 33 16.31 -1.70 -10.00
N ALA A 34 16.18 -0.40 -10.28
CA ALA A 34 15.37 0.06 -11.40
C ALA A 34 15.95 -0.43 -12.74
N GLY A 35 15.07 -0.87 -13.64
CA GLY A 35 15.43 -1.22 -15.01
C GLY A 35 15.95 0.00 -15.78
N LYS A 36 16.73 -0.23 -16.83
CA LYS A 36 17.21 0.85 -17.70
C LYS A 36 17.16 0.45 -19.16
N LEU A 37 16.70 1.38 -19.98
CA LEU A 37 16.77 1.34 -21.43
C LEU A 37 17.31 2.69 -21.93
N GLY A 38 18.59 2.72 -22.29
CA GLY A 38 19.32 3.97 -22.50
C GLY A 38 19.29 4.83 -21.23
N ASP A 39 18.80 6.06 -21.35
CA ASP A 39 18.64 7.00 -20.23
C ASP A 39 17.28 6.87 -19.50
N LYS A 40 16.37 6.05 -20.02
CA LYS A 40 15.03 5.86 -19.44
C LYS A 40 15.09 4.78 -18.36
N ALA A 41 14.66 5.12 -17.15
CA ALA A 41 14.39 4.15 -16.09
C ALA A 41 13.10 3.37 -16.38
N LEU A 42 13.08 2.09 -16.05
CA LEU A 42 11.96 1.18 -16.27
C LEU A 42 11.57 0.45 -14.98
N ASP A 43 10.28 0.14 -14.88
CA ASP A 43 9.75 -0.80 -13.88
C ASP A 43 8.76 -1.80 -14.49
N LEU A 44 8.20 -2.67 -13.65
CA LEU A 44 7.23 -3.70 -14.05
C LEU A 44 5.99 -3.11 -14.76
N VAL A 45 5.55 -1.90 -14.40
CA VAL A 45 4.37 -1.26 -14.98
C VAL A 45 4.66 -0.82 -16.41
N ASP A 46 5.87 -0.36 -16.71
CA ASP A 46 6.27 0.00 -18.09
C ASP A 46 6.10 -1.18 -19.05
N ALA A 47 6.51 -2.39 -18.65
CA ALA A 47 6.36 -3.61 -19.45
C ALA A 47 4.88 -3.94 -19.74
N MET A 48 3.99 -3.69 -18.77
CA MET A 48 2.55 -3.92 -18.96
C MET A 48 1.88 -2.87 -19.84
N VAL A 49 2.31 -1.61 -19.74
CA VAL A 49 1.74 -0.51 -20.52
C VAL A 49 2.13 -0.64 -22.00
N ILE A 50 3.42 -0.89 -22.29
CA ILE A 50 3.91 -1.01 -23.67
C ILE A 50 3.30 -2.22 -24.38
N ALA A 51 3.10 -3.35 -23.67
CA ALA A 51 2.47 -4.54 -24.23
C ALA A 51 1.00 -4.34 -24.66
N ALA A 52 0.37 -3.23 -24.26
CA ALA A 52 -1.00 -2.87 -24.60
C ALA A 52 -1.09 -1.59 -25.46
N ASP A 53 0.04 -1.11 -25.98
CA ASP A 53 0.11 0.03 -26.91
C ASP A 53 0.15 -0.49 -28.36
N ASP A 54 -0.88 -0.19 -29.14
CA ASP A 54 -0.99 -0.61 -30.55
C ASP A 54 0.12 0.01 -31.45
N ASN A 55 0.87 1.00 -30.95
CA ASN A 55 1.93 1.68 -31.71
C ASN A 55 3.34 1.13 -31.43
N ALA A 56 3.52 0.29 -30.40
CA ALA A 56 4.82 -0.30 -30.06
C ALA A 56 5.13 -1.50 -30.97
N THR A 57 6.39 -1.64 -31.38
CA THR A 57 6.82 -2.85 -32.11
C THR A 57 7.09 -4.03 -31.17
N ASP A 58 7.03 -5.26 -31.69
CA ASP A 58 7.35 -6.46 -30.91
C ASP A 58 8.77 -6.39 -30.34
N GLU A 59 9.73 -5.81 -31.08
CA GLU A 59 11.10 -5.59 -30.61
C GLU A 59 11.17 -4.59 -29.44
N GLU A 60 10.42 -3.49 -29.49
CA GLU A 60 10.36 -2.51 -28.40
C GLU A 60 9.75 -3.13 -27.13
N VAL A 61 8.68 -3.92 -27.29
CA VAL A 61 8.05 -4.64 -26.19
C VAL A 61 9.03 -5.64 -25.56
N GLU A 62 9.72 -6.43 -26.39
CA GLU A 62 10.70 -7.41 -25.92
C GLU A 62 11.88 -6.75 -25.20
N GLU A 63 12.33 -5.59 -25.68
CA GLU A 63 13.43 -4.86 -25.06
C GLU A 63 13.04 -4.31 -23.68
N VAL A 64 11.84 -3.76 -23.53
CA VAL A 64 11.33 -3.30 -22.22
C VAL A 64 11.15 -4.49 -21.27
N GLU A 65 10.55 -5.59 -21.73
CA GLU A 65 10.34 -6.79 -20.90
C GLU A 65 11.67 -7.33 -20.34
N LYS A 66 12.70 -7.42 -21.19
CA LYS A 66 14.02 -7.93 -20.80
C LYS A 66 14.76 -7.04 -19.81
N ASN A 67 14.37 -5.78 -19.64
CA ASN A 67 15.11 -4.78 -18.86
C ASN A 67 14.32 -4.20 -17.68
N ALA A 68 13.00 -4.38 -17.61
CA ALA A 68 12.14 -3.87 -16.53
C ALA A 68 12.45 -4.46 -15.15
N CYS A 69 12.91 -5.72 -15.09
CA CYS A 69 13.20 -6.45 -13.85
C CYS A 69 14.65 -7.00 -13.85
N PRO A 70 15.67 -6.13 -13.69
CA PRO A 70 17.07 -6.52 -13.92
C PRO A 70 17.68 -7.37 -12.80
N THR A 71 17.15 -7.30 -11.58
CA THR A 71 17.78 -7.93 -10.40
C THR A 71 16.78 -8.67 -9.51
N CYS A 72 17.30 -9.43 -8.53
CA CYS A 72 16.46 -9.94 -7.44
C CYS A 72 15.95 -8.80 -6.53
N GLY A 73 14.86 -9.05 -5.80
CA GLY A 73 14.25 -8.10 -4.87
C GLY A 73 12.73 -8.00 -5.03
N SER A 74 12.09 -7.15 -4.22
CA SER A 74 10.73 -6.67 -4.47
C SER A 74 10.74 -5.70 -5.66
N CYS A 75 9.59 -5.19 -6.10
CA CYS A 75 9.52 -4.22 -7.21
C CYS A 75 10.45 -3.01 -6.99
N SER A 76 10.79 -2.25 -8.03
CA SER A 76 11.70 -1.09 -7.94
C SER A 76 10.98 0.22 -7.56
N GLY A 77 9.68 0.34 -7.85
CA GLY A 77 8.83 1.48 -7.52
C GLY A 77 8.21 1.43 -6.12
N MET A 78 7.46 2.47 -5.72
CA MET A 78 6.75 2.54 -4.45
C MET A 78 5.41 1.81 -4.49
N PHE A 79 5.48 0.51 -4.76
CA PHE A 79 4.33 -0.40 -4.72
C PHE A 79 4.19 -1.03 -3.34
N THR A 80 3.17 -1.88 -3.15
CA THR A 80 2.78 -2.40 -1.82
C THR A 80 3.94 -3.04 -1.05
N ALA A 81 4.76 -3.88 -1.69
CA ALA A 81 5.94 -4.49 -1.07
C ALA A 81 6.87 -3.45 -0.40
N ASN A 82 7.26 -2.42 -1.16
CA ASN A 82 8.17 -1.41 -0.66
C ASN A 82 7.49 -0.46 0.31
N SER A 83 6.25 -0.05 0.06
CA SER A 83 5.48 0.73 1.05
C SER A 83 5.46 0.01 2.39
N MET A 84 5.06 -1.27 2.44
CA MET A 84 5.05 -2.04 3.69
C MET A 84 6.43 -2.20 4.34
N ASN A 85 7.49 -2.36 3.55
CA ASN A 85 8.86 -2.43 4.09
C ASN A 85 9.33 -1.09 4.68
N CYS A 86 8.90 0.04 4.10
CA CYS A 86 9.14 1.38 4.62
C CYS A 86 8.31 1.65 5.89
N LEU A 87 7.05 1.21 5.90
CA LEU A 87 6.18 1.31 7.08
C LEU A 87 6.70 0.53 8.28
N ASN A 88 7.39 -0.59 8.06
CA ASN A 88 8.07 -1.30 9.15
C ASN A 88 9.15 -0.47 9.84
N GLU A 89 9.84 0.41 9.10
CA GLU A 89 10.75 1.36 9.73
C GLU A 89 9.97 2.36 10.57
N ALA A 90 8.89 2.97 10.05
CA ALA A 90 8.09 3.93 10.81
C ALA A 90 7.37 3.34 12.04
N LEU A 91 6.89 2.09 11.95
CA LEU A 91 6.32 1.35 13.07
C LEU A 91 7.37 1.03 14.16
N GLY A 92 8.66 1.18 13.87
CA GLY A 92 9.74 0.93 14.81
C GLY A 92 10.15 -0.53 14.93
N LEU A 93 9.74 -1.39 13.98
CA LEU A 93 10.03 -2.84 14.00
C LEU A 93 11.16 -3.27 13.04
N ALA A 94 11.69 -2.34 12.25
CA ALA A 94 12.81 -2.56 11.36
C ALA A 94 13.87 -1.46 11.47
N LEU A 95 15.10 -1.83 11.13
CA LEU A 95 16.27 -0.94 11.15
C LEU A 95 16.23 0.09 10.02
N PRO A 96 16.82 1.28 10.20
CA PRO A 96 17.01 2.27 9.15
C PRO A 96 17.66 1.68 7.88
N GLY A 97 17.04 1.92 6.73
CA GLY A 97 17.49 1.41 5.43
C GLY A 97 16.86 0.06 5.02
N ASN A 98 16.09 -0.56 5.91
CA ASN A 98 15.34 -1.79 5.62
C ASN A 98 14.44 -1.67 4.38
N GLY A 99 13.72 -0.56 4.22
CA GLY A 99 12.80 -0.30 3.13
C GLY A 99 13.49 0.12 1.83
N THR A 100 14.70 0.67 1.89
CA THR A 100 15.27 1.43 0.76
C THR A 100 16.56 0.86 0.17
N VAL A 101 17.39 0.12 0.91
CA VAL A 101 18.64 -0.44 0.38
C VAL A 101 18.37 -1.54 -0.64
N VAL A 102 18.81 -1.40 -1.89
CA VAL A 102 18.57 -2.42 -2.93
C VAL A 102 19.11 -3.81 -2.55
N ALA A 103 18.41 -4.86 -2.96
CA ALA A 103 18.67 -6.25 -2.55
C ALA A 103 20.07 -6.74 -2.91
N THR A 104 20.62 -6.27 -4.03
CA THR A 104 21.94 -6.65 -4.54
C THR A 104 23.10 -6.02 -3.76
N HIS A 105 22.87 -4.94 -3.00
CA HIS A 105 23.95 -4.19 -2.36
C HIS A 105 24.42 -4.87 -1.06
N GLU A 106 25.73 -4.89 -0.79
CA GLU A 106 26.33 -5.59 0.37
C GLU A 106 25.77 -5.13 1.73
N ASN A 107 25.41 -3.84 1.84
CA ASN A 107 24.76 -3.28 3.03
C ASN A 107 23.43 -3.98 3.37
N ARG A 108 22.76 -4.62 2.40
CA ARG A 108 21.59 -5.46 2.68
C ARG A 108 21.98 -6.62 3.59
N LEU A 109 23.09 -7.31 3.32
CA LEU A 109 23.60 -8.37 4.20
C LEU A 109 24.06 -7.83 5.57
N GLY A 110 24.53 -6.58 5.61
CA GLY A 110 24.79 -5.85 6.85
C GLY A 110 23.53 -5.78 7.72
N LEU A 111 22.41 -5.30 7.16
CA LEU A 111 21.12 -5.23 7.86
C LEU A 111 20.66 -6.60 8.41
N PHE A 112 20.88 -7.69 7.67
CA PHE A 112 20.57 -9.04 8.17
C PHE A 112 21.41 -9.42 9.41
N LYS A 113 22.71 -9.10 9.39
CA LYS A 113 23.61 -9.37 10.53
C LYS A 113 23.26 -8.51 11.73
N ASP A 114 22.98 -7.24 11.51
CA ASP A 114 22.60 -6.29 12.57
C ASP A 114 21.27 -6.70 13.20
N ALA A 115 20.27 -7.06 12.40
CA ALA A 115 18.99 -7.55 12.90
C ALA A 115 19.12 -8.88 13.67
N ALA A 116 19.98 -9.79 13.20
CA ALA A 116 20.26 -11.06 13.88
C ALA A 116 21.01 -10.86 15.22
N SER A 117 21.88 -9.87 15.32
CA SER A 117 22.52 -9.50 16.59
C SER A 117 21.52 -8.86 17.55
N LEU A 118 20.75 -7.89 17.05
CA LEU A 118 19.81 -7.12 17.87
C LEU A 118 18.70 -8.00 18.44
N ILE A 119 18.14 -8.92 17.67
CA ILE A 119 17.05 -9.78 18.17
C ILE A 119 17.48 -10.64 19.36
N VAL A 120 18.75 -11.07 19.41
CA VAL A 120 19.29 -11.83 20.54
C VAL A 120 19.34 -10.94 21.78
N GLN A 121 19.77 -9.68 21.62
CA GLN A 121 19.78 -8.71 22.71
C GLN A 121 18.36 -8.40 23.21
N LEU A 122 17.39 -8.21 22.31
CA LEU A 122 15.99 -7.98 22.67
C LEU A 122 15.38 -9.20 23.38
N ALA A 123 15.77 -10.42 22.98
CA ALA A 123 15.35 -11.63 23.67
C ALA A 123 15.91 -11.70 25.09
N TYR A 124 17.19 -11.37 25.31
CA TYR A 124 17.76 -11.28 26.67
C TYR A 124 17.06 -10.21 27.51
N ARG A 125 16.83 -9.01 26.96
CA ARG A 125 16.08 -7.96 27.65
C ARG A 125 14.70 -8.43 28.10
N TYR A 126 13.97 -9.13 27.23
CA TYR A 126 12.65 -9.65 27.58
C TYR A 126 12.69 -10.82 28.59
N TYR A 127 13.48 -11.86 28.31
CA TYR A 127 13.45 -13.11 29.08
C TYR A 127 14.33 -13.09 30.35
N SER A 128 15.33 -12.21 30.41
CA SER A 128 16.26 -12.09 31.56
C SER A 128 16.05 -10.82 32.36
N ASP A 129 15.80 -9.69 31.69
CA ASP A 129 15.64 -8.38 32.36
C ASP A 129 14.16 -7.99 32.55
N GLU A 130 13.22 -8.85 32.14
CA GLU A 130 11.76 -8.62 32.19
C GLU A 130 11.30 -7.34 31.48
N ASP A 131 12.03 -6.93 30.45
CA ASP A 131 11.76 -5.71 29.70
C ASP A 131 10.65 -5.93 28.66
N MET A 132 9.42 -5.64 29.07
CA MET A 132 8.23 -5.69 28.21
C MET A 132 8.26 -4.63 27.09
N SER A 133 9.11 -3.60 27.18
CA SER A 133 9.13 -2.50 26.20
C SER A 133 9.60 -2.94 24.81
N VAL A 134 10.29 -4.08 24.72
CA VAL A 134 10.83 -4.65 23.47
C VAL A 134 9.81 -5.49 22.69
N LEU A 135 8.60 -5.68 23.24
CA LEU A 135 7.57 -6.47 22.60
C LEU A 135 6.89 -5.72 21.46
N PRO A 136 6.46 -6.42 20.38
CA PRO A 136 5.86 -5.78 19.21
C PRO A 136 4.66 -4.86 19.52
N ARG A 137 3.77 -5.26 20.45
CA ARG A 137 2.61 -4.43 20.83
C ARG A 137 2.99 -3.21 21.67
N ASN A 138 4.12 -3.26 22.37
CA ASN A 138 4.65 -2.13 23.13
C ASN A 138 5.40 -1.13 22.22
N ILE A 139 5.86 -1.60 21.06
CA ILE A 139 6.51 -0.79 20.03
C ILE A 139 5.49 -0.17 19.07
N ALA A 140 4.64 -1.01 18.46
CA ALA A 140 3.62 -0.60 17.50
C ALA A 140 2.36 -0.05 18.20
N THR A 141 2.53 1.05 18.92
CA THR A 141 1.44 1.79 19.59
C THR A 141 0.57 2.54 18.59
N LYS A 142 -0.59 3.08 19.03
CA LYS A 142 -1.44 3.94 18.18
C LYS A 142 -0.64 5.07 17.53
N ALA A 143 0.24 5.73 18.28
CA ALA A 143 1.10 6.78 17.75
C ALA A 143 2.05 6.27 16.66
N ALA A 144 2.61 5.06 16.79
CA ALA A 144 3.43 4.46 15.76
C ALA A 144 2.63 4.15 14.48
N PHE A 145 1.38 3.69 14.60
CA PHE A 145 0.47 3.52 13.45
C PHE A 145 0.13 4.87 12.78
N MET A 146 -0.11 5.92 13.56
CA MET A 146 -0.33 7.27 13.03
C MET A 146 0.91 7.79 12.27
N ASN A 147 2.11 7.60 12.82
CA ASN A 147 3.37 7.97 12.16
C ASN A 147 3.59 7.16 10.87
N ALA A 148 3.34 5.86 10.90
CA ALA A 148 3.44 5.01 9.71
C ALA A 148 2.46 5.48 8.63
N MET A 149 1.21 5.78 8.97
CA MET A 149 0.26 6.30 8.00
C MET A 149 0.63 7.70 7.49
N ALA A 150 1.17 8.58 8.33
CA ALA A 150 1.71 9.86 7.89
C ALA A 150 2.85 9.67 6.88
N LEU A 151 3.77 8.75 7.13
CA LEU A 151 4.82 8.39 6.17
C LEU A 151 4.22 7.90 4.85
N ASP A 152 3.24 7.00 4.90
CA ASP A 152 2.64 6.42 3.69
C ASP A 152 1.96 7.49 2.81
N ILE A 153 1.21 8.39 3.44
CA ILE A 153 0.57 9.52 2.78
C ILE A 153 1.63 10.44 2.16
N ALA A 154 2.67 10.78 2.92
CA ALA A 154 3.76 11.65 2.46
C ALA A 154 4.53 11.09 1.25
N MET A 155 4.53 9.77 1.11
CA MET A 155 5.16 9.05 0.00
C MET A 155 4.21 8.78 -1.18
N GLY A 156 2.91 9.08 -1.02
CA GLY A 156 1.89 8.61 -1.97
C GLY A 156 1.93 7.10 -2.12
N GLY A 157 1.95 6.37 -1.01
CA GLY A 157 2.10 4.92 -0.93
C GLY A 157 1.02 4.12 -1.67
N SER A 158 1.08 2.79 -1.54
CA SER A 158 0.07 1.88 -2.11
C SER A 158 -1.25 2.00 -1.36
N THR A 159 -2.40 2.01 -2.04
CA THR A 159 -3.70 1.97 -1.34
C THR A 159 -3.87 0.71 -0.48
N ASN A 160 -3.18 -0.39 -0.81
CA ASN A 160 -3.20 -1.64 -0.04
C ASN A 160 -2.63 -1.49 1.37
N THR A 161 -1.77 -0.51 1.64
CA THR A 161 -1.24 -0.28 3.00
C THR A 161 -2.34 0.06 4.00
N VAL A 162 -3.43 0.71 3.56
CA VAL A 162 -4.61 0.99 4.39
C VAL A 162 -5.21 -0.32 4.90
N LEU A 163 -5.46 -1.28 4.00
CA LEU A 163 -5.94 -2.62 4.36
C LEU A 163 -5.00 -3.29 5.35
N HIS A 164 -3.70 -3.24 5.06
CA HIS A 164 -2.68 -3.90 5.86
C HIS A 164 -2.55 -3.31 7.25
N LEU A 165 -2.48 -1.98 7.39
CA LEU A 165 -2.35 -1.32 8.69
C LEU A 165 -3.60 -1.49 9.54
N LEU A 166 -4.81 -1.44 8.95
CA LEU A 166 -6.04 -1.77 9.66
C LEU A 166 -6.02 -3.21 10.20
N ALA A 167 -5.57 -4.16 9.37
CA ALA A 167 -5.46 -5.56 9.78
C ALA A 167 -4.44 -5.77 10.90
N ILE A 168 -3.25 -5.16 10.79
CA ILE A 168 -2.19 -5.29 11.78
C ILE A 168 -2.60 -4.60 13.09
N ALA A 169 -3.21 -3.41 13.04
CA ALA A 169 -3.69 -2.69 14.22
C ALA A 169 -4.71 -3.52 15.00
N ARG A 170 -5.61 -4.21 14.30
CA ARG A 170 -6.57 -5.11 14.94
C ARG A 170 -5.92 -6.27 15.68
N GLU A 171 -4.89 -6.89 15.09
CA GLU A 171 -4.13 -7.96 15.76
C GLU A 171 -3.25 -7.45 16.92
N ALA A 172 -2.87 -6.17 16.88
CA ALA A 172 -2.17 -5.49 17.96
C ALA A 172 -3.10 -5.05 19.10
N GLY A 173 -4.43 -5.04 18.88
CA GLY A 173 -5.40 -4.46 19.81
C GLY A 173 -5.36 -2.92 19.84
N VAL A 174 -4.92 -2.30 18.76
CA VAL A 174 -4.79 -0.84 18.61
C VAL A 174 -6.02 -0.28 17.92
N ASP A 175 -6.62 0.75 18.51
CA ASP A 175 -7.73 1.51 17.94
C ASP A 175 -7.23 2.44 16.82
N PHE A 176 -7.10 1.93 15.60
CA PHE A 176 -6.72 2.66 14.40
C PHE A 176 -7.72 2.37 13.28
N THR A 177 -8.30 3.42 12.69
CA THR A 177 -9.50 3.34 11.85
C THR A 177 -9.38 4.15 10.56
N MET A 178 -10.32 3.97 9.65
CA MET A 178 -10.46 4.79 8.44
C MET A 178 -10.59 6.29 8.75
N LYS A 179 -11.16 6.66 9.89
CA LYS A 179 -11.29 8.07 10.33
C LYS A 179 -9.94 8.68 10.67
N ASP A 180 -9.05 7.90 11.30
CA ASP A 180 -7.70 8.35 11.61
C ASP A 180 -6.90 8.59 10.32
N ILE A 181 -7.07 7.70 9.33
CA ILE A 181 -6.46 7.82 8.00
C ILE A 181 -7.00 9.06 7.26
N ASP A 182 -8.31 9.28 7.24
CA ASP A 182 -8.90 10.49 6.63
C ASP A 182 -8.34 11.76 7.28
N GLY A 183 -8.31 11.81 8.61
CA GLY A 183 -7.77 12.96 9.36
C GLY A 183 -6.30 13.25 9.05
N LEU A 184 -5.47 12.21 8.86
CA LEU A 184 -4.09 12.37 8.39
C LEU A 184 -4.00 12.84 6.94
N SER A 185 -4.83 12.27 6.05
CA SER A 185 -4.81 12.54 4.61
C SER A 185 -5.14 13.98 4.22
N ARG A 186 -5.73 14.74 5.13
CA ARG A 186 -6.09 16.15 4.96
C ARG A 186 -5.01 17.13 5.42
N ARG A 187 -3.97 16.66 6.10
CA ARG A 187 -2.95 17.53 6.71
C ARG A 187 -1.51 17.15 6.38
N VAL A 188 -1.29 15.92 5.93
CA VAL A 188 0.05 15.44 5.59
C VAL A 188 0.34 15.76 4.12
N PRO A 189 1.43 16.48 3.81
CA PRO A 189 1.79 16.81 2.44
C PRO A 189 2.54 15.67 1.73
N VAL A 190 2.45 15.62 0.40
CA VAL A 190 3.24 14.68 -0.43
C VAL A 190 4.64 15.27 -0.64
N ILE A 191 5.62 14.82 0.16
CA ILE A 191 7.00 15.30 0.08
C ILE A 191 7.96 14.34 -0.62
N CYS A 192 7.55 13.10 -0.88
CA CYS A 192 8.35 12.11 -1.59
C CYS A 192 7.49 11.38 -2.63
N LYS A 193 7.52 11.84 -3.89
CA LYS A 193 6.74 11.23 -4.98
C LYS A 193 7.64 10.24 -5.72
N VAL A 194 7.28 8.96 -5.75
CA VAL A 194 8.07 7.85 -6.33
C VAL A 194 7.25 7.14 -7.40
N ALA A 195 7.89 6.46 -8.35
CA ALA A 195 7.28 5.63 -9.39
C ALA A 195 6.14 4.77 -8.80
N PRO A 196 4.96 4.77 -9.45
CA PRO A 196 4.69 5.23 -10.81
C PRO A 196 4.34 6.73 -10.90
N ALA A 197 4.35 7.45 -9.76
CA ALA A 197 3.83 8.80 -9.66
C ALA A 197 4.88 9.88 -10.05
N SER A 198 6.15 9.48 -10.19
CA SER A 198 7.27 10.31 -10.65
C SER A 198 8.33 9.44 -11.35
N HIS A 199 9.47 10.04 -11.71
CA HIS A 199 10.63 9.36 -12.29
C HIS A 199 11.58 8.72 -11.24
N TYR A 200 11.39 9.00 -9.95
CA TYR A 200 12.22 8.44 -8.88
C TYR A 200 11.84 7.00 -8.57
N HIS A 201 12.81 6.16 -8.22
CA HIS A 201 12.62 4.80 -7.72
C HIS A 201 13.07 4.69 -6.25
N VAL A 202 12.86 3.53 -5.63
CA VAL A 202 13.21 3.36 -4.20
C VAL A 202 14.71 3.56 -3.93
N GLU A 203 15.57 3.25 -4.89
CA GLU A 203 17.00 3.53 -4.81
C GLU A 203 17.31 5.03 -4.67
N ASP A 204 16.50 5.91 -5.28
CA ASP A 204 16.64 7.36 -5.14
C ASP A 204 16.17 7.85 -3.78
N VAL A 205 15.12 7.22 -3.22
CA VAL A 205 14.68 7.48 -1.84
C VAL A 205 15.82 7.15 -0.87
N ASN A 206 16.50 6.01 -1.07
CA ASN A 206 17.68 5.66 -0.29
C ASN A 206 18.74 6.76 -0.37
N ARG A 207 19.08 7.19 -1.60
CA ARG A 207 20.06 8.24 -1.87
C ARG A 207 19.70 9.59 -1.22
N ALA A 208 18.42 9.86 -1.00
CA ALA A 208 17.93 11.11 -0.44
C ALA A 208 17.90 11.17 1.11
N GLY A 209 18.34 10.11 1.77
CA GLY A 209 18.32 9.95 3.24
C GLY A 209 17.35 8.89 3.74
N GLY A 210 16.76 8.10 2.84
CA GLY A 210 15.87 6.99 3.17
C GLY A 210 14.64 7.42 3.99
N ILE A 211 14.06 6.46 4.71
CA ILE A 211 12.82 6.68 5.47
C ILE A 211 13.02 7.63 6.64
N MET A 212 14.15 7.56 7.33
CA MET A 212 14.46 8.49 8.42
C MET A 212 14.55 9.94 7.92
N GLY A 213 15.04 10.16 6.68
CA GLY A 213 15.01 11.48 6.05
C GLY A 213 13.60 12.02 5.80
N ILE A 214 12.65 11.16 5.41
CA ILE A 214 11.24 11.55 5.25
C ILE A 214 10.61 11.86 6.61
N LEU A 215 10.82 10.98 7.59
CA LEU A 215 10.31 11.17 8.95
C LEU A 215 10.88 12.44 9.59
N ALA A 216 12.14 12.79 9.33
CA ALA A 216 12.72 14.05 9.77
C ALA A 216 11.99 15.29 9.22
N MET A 217 11.54 15.26 7.96
CA MET A 217 10.79 16.37 7.37
C MET A 217 9.37 16.46 7.95
N LEU A 218 8.73 15.32 8.22
CA LEU A 218 7.41 15.28 8.85
C LEU A 218 7.47 15.72 10.33
N ASP A 219 8.52 15.37 11.05
CA ASP A 219 8.77 15.84 12.43
C ASP A 219 8.96 17.37 12.47
N LYS A 220 9.74 17.94 11.54
CA LYS A 220 9.88 19.40 11.41
C LYS A 220 8.56 20.11 11.16
N ALA A 221 7.60 19.46 10.50
CA ALA A 221 6.25 19.96 10.28
C ALA A 221 5.30 19.74 11.48
N GLY A 222 5.75 19.09 12.56
CA GLY A 222 4.91 18.75 13.71
C GLY A 222 3.86 17.67 13.40
N LEU A 223 4.12 16.81 12.41
CA LEU A 223 3.18 15.79 11.93
C LEU A 223 3.43 14.40 12.55
N LEU A 224 4.45 14.25 13.40
CA LEU A 224 4.81 13.00 14.03
C LEU A 224 4.78 13.09 15.56
N ASP A 225 4.53 11.94 16.19
CA ASP A 225 4.88 11.71 17.59
C ASP A 225 6.21 10.97 17.67
N THR A 226 7.30 11.69 17.95
CA THR A 226 8.65 11.10 17.97
C THR A 226 9.03 10.44 19.29
N SER A 227 8.12 10.40 20.28
CA SER A 227 8.33 9.70 21.54
C SER A 227 8.19 8.18 21.43
N VAL A 228 7.64 7.68 20.31
CA VAL A 228 7.35 6.26 20.13
C VAL A 228 8.62 5.40 20.16
N PRO A 229 8.62 4.27 20.89
CA PRO A 229 9.77 3.39 20.99
C PRO A 229 10.04 2.64 19.69
N ARG A 230 11.26 2.11 19.56
CA ARG A 230 11.69 1.28 18.42
C ARG A 230 12.50 0.08 18.91
N VAL A 231 12.70 -0.90 18.03
CA VAL A 231 13.54 -2.08 18.30
C VAL A 231 15.02 -1.70 18.51
N ASP A 232 15.48 -0.62 17.90
CA ASP A 232 16.89 -0.21 17.81
C ASP A 232 17.21 1.07 18.59
N PHE A 233 16.20 1.88 18.92
CA PHE A 233 16.36 3.14 19.66
C PHE A 233 15.28 3.28 20.74
N PRO A 234 15.58 3.99 21.84
CA PRO A 234 14.59 4.24 22.89
C PRO A 234 13.36 4.99 22.38
N ASN A 235 13.52 5.83 21.35
CA ASN A 235 12.43 6.53 20.69
C ASN A 235 12.78 6.91 19.23
N LEU A 236 11.76 7.32 18.46
CA LEU A 236 11.92 7.75 17.06
C LEU A 236 12.74 9.04 16.94
N ALA A 237 12.66 9.97 17.91
CA ALA A 237 13.45 11.21 17.89
C ALA A 237 14.96 10.92 17.82
N GLU A 238 15.44 9.97 18.61
CA GLU A 238 16.86 9.58 18.60
C GLU A 238 17.25 8.90 17.29
N ALA A 239 16.39 8.05 16.72
CA ALA A 239 16.63 7.43 15.42
C ALA A 239 16.74 8.50 14.31
N ILE A 240 15.82 9.47 14.28
CA ILE A 240 15.86 10.61 13.36
C ILE A 240 17.15 11.41 13.55
N ARG A 241 17.51 11.75 14.80
CA ARG A 241 18.75 12.50 15.09
C ARG A 241 20.01 11.80 14.58
N GLN A 242 20.06 10.48 14.67
CA GLN A 242 21.20 9.67 14.24
C GLN A 242 21.24 9.44 12.73
N TYR A 243 20.09 9.43 12.05
CA TYR A 243 19.99 9.06 10.63
C TYR A 243 19.57 10.20 9.69
N ASP A 244 19.18 11.37 10.18
CA ASP A 244 19.01 12.56 9.34
C ASP A 244 20.40 13.09 8.92
N VAL A 245 20.86 12.63 7.75
CA VAL A 245 22.14 13.02 7.12
C VAL A 245 22.26 14.50 6.75
N THR A 246 21.20 15.31 6.95
CA THR A 246 21.30 16.77 6.85
C THR A 246 21.83 17.42 8.12
N GLN A 247 21.88 16.68 9.24
CA GLN A 247 22.37 17.19 10.53
C GLN A 247 23.87 16.95 10.71
N PRO A 248 24.61 17.88 11.34
CA PRO A 248 26.04 17.74 11.58
C PRO A 248 26.40 16.60 12.55
N HIS A 249 25.44 16.14 13.36
CA HIS A 249 25.61 15.08 14.37
C HIS A 249 25.14 13.70 13.90
N ALA A 250 24.77 13.55 12.63
CA ALA A 250 24.33 12.28 12.09
C ALA A 250 25.43 11.21 12.25
N ASN A 251 25.02 9.98 12.50
CA ASN A 251 25.90 8.83 12.56
C ASN A 251 26.61 8.66 11.20
N PRO A 252 27.95 8.54 11.15
CA PRO A 252 28.66 8.27 9.90
C PRO A 252 28.13 7.05 9.13
N ASN A 253 27.63 6.03 9.83
CA ASN A 253 27.02 4.84 9.23
C ASN A 253 25.74 5.16 8.42
N ALA A 254 24.98 6.20 8.80
CA ALA A 254 23.79 6.61 8.06
C ALA A 254 24.14 7.02 6.62
N SER A 255 25.20 7.81 6.45
CA SER A 255 25.70 8.19 5.11
C SER A 255 26.16 6.97 4.30
N GLU A 256 26.83 6.01 4.94
CA GLU A 256 27.28 4.79 4.26
C GLU A 256 26.11 3.91 3.79
N ILE A 257 25.00 3.85 4.54
CA ILE A 257 23.76 3.18 4.13
C ILE A 257 23.10 3.91 2.96
N TYR A 258 22.92 5.23 3.06
CA TYR A 258 22.21 6.01 2.03
C TYR A 258 23.00 6.21 0.74
N ARG A 259 24.33 6.01 0.78
CA ARG A 259 25.16 5.96 -0.43
C ARG A 259 25.07 4.63 -1.19
N SER A 260 24.41 3.60 -0.66
CA SER A 260 24.19 2.34 -1.39
C SER A 260 23.51 2.61 -2.73
N ALA A 261 24.18 2.24 -3.83
CA ALA A 261 23.71 2.47 -5.19
C ALA A 261 23.43 1.17 -5.94
N PRO A 262 22.60 1.19 -6.99
CA PRO A 262 22.44 0.06 -7.91
C PRO A 262 23.78 -0.29 -8.58
N GLY A 263 23.98 -1.57 -8.89
CA GLY A 263 25.08 -2.04 -9.70
C GLY A 263 24.90 -1.70 -11.19
N GLY A 264 23.67 -1.60 -11.67
CA GLY A 264 23.36 -1.23 -13.06
C GLY A 264 23.58 -2.34 -14.09
N PHE A 265 23.53 -3.61 -13.66
CA PHE A 265 23.65 -4.78 -14.52
C PHE A 265 22.73 -5.91 -14.04
N LYS A 266 22.40 -6.85 -14.93
CA LYS A 266 21.54 -8.00 -14.58
C LYS A 266 22.18 -8.84 -13.48
N ASN A 267 21.48 -9.03 -12.36
CA ASN A 267 22.06 -9.64 -11.17
C ASN A 267 21.00 -10.27 -10.25
N LEU A 268 21.01 -11.60 -10.12
CA LEU A 268 20.04 -12.32 -9.29
C LEU A 268 20.57 -12.66 -7.88
N THR A 269 21.77 -12.21 -7.52
CA THR A 269 22.42 -12.56 -6.27
C THR A 269 22.32 -11.42 -5.25
N MET A 270 21.66 -11.66 -4.12
CA MET A 270 21.55 -10.72 -3.00
C MET A 270 22.94 -10.37 -2.45
N GLY A 271 23.17 -9.09 -2.14
CA GLY A 271 24.39 -8.62 -1.48
C GLY A 271 25.70 -8.84 -2.25
N SER A 272 25.62 -8.98 -3.58
CA SER A 272 26.76 -9.33 -4.44
C SER A 272 27.55 -8.12 -4.97
N GLN A 273 27.05 -6.89 -4.80
CA GLN A 273 27.70 -5.67 -5.29
C GLN A 273 27.81 -4.59 -4.20
N LYS A 274 28.67 -3.59 -4.39
CA LYS A 274 29.02 -2.55 -3.39
C LYS A 274 29.15 -1.13 -3.97
N SER A 275 28.43 -0.88 -5.06
CA SER A 275 28.43 0.40 -5.77
C SER A 275 27.88 1.51 -4.88
N LYS A 276 28.51 2.68 -4.93
CA LYS A 276 28.12 3.82 -4.09
C LYS A 276 27.87 5.07 -4.92
N TYR A 277 26.83 5.82 -4.55
CA TYR A 277 26.65 7.17 -5.05
C TYR A 277 27.79 8.06 -4.55
N LYS A 278 28.29 8.93 -5.44
CA LYS A 278 29.30 9.93 -5.08
C LYS A 278 28.73 10.94 -4.09
N ASN A 279 27.53 11.42 -4.38
CA ASN A 279 26.81 12.43 -3.58
C ASN A 279 25.39 11.95 -3.28
N LEU A 280 24.94 12.22 -2.05
CA LEU A 280 23.54 12.08 -1.65
C LEU A 280 22.66 13.15 -2.34
N ASP A 281 21.36 12.88 -2.42
CA ASP A 281 20.36 13.86 -2.84
C ASP A 281 19.81 14.59 -1.60
N LEU A 282 20.42 15.72 -1.26
CA LEU A 282 20.02 16.52 -0.10
C LEU A 282 19.25 17.79 -0.49
N ASP A 283 18.83 17.89 -1.75
CA ASP A 283 18.02 19.01 -2.23
C ASP A 283 16.59 18.88 -1.73
N ARG A 284 16.24 19.64 -0.69
CA ARG A 284 14.90 19.65 -0.09
C ARG A 284 13.90 20.54 -0.83
N GLU A 285 14.27 21.18 -1.93
CA GLU A 285 13.34 21.95 -2.77
C GLU A 285 12.90 21.12 -3.98
N LYS A 286 13.84 20.48 -4.68
CA LYS A 286 13.58 19.81 -5.97
C LYS A 286 13.89 18.33 -5.99
N GLY A 287 14.64 17.83 -5.01
CA GLY A 287 15.08 16.43 -4.93
C GLY A 287 13.95 15.44 -4.63
N CYS A 288 14.35 14.20 -4.41
CA CYS A 288 13.46 13.06 -4.18
C CYS A 288 12.65 13.18 -2.88
N ILE A 289 13.27 13.72 -1.81
CA ILE A 289 12.61 14.02 -0.54
C ILE A 289 12.68 15.54 -0.32
N ARG A 290 11.52 16.18 -0.27
CA ARG A 290 11.37 17.63 -0.17
C ARG A 290 10.99 18.08 1.24
N ALA A 291 11.25 19.36 1.53
CA ALA A 291 10.70 20.03 2.70
C ALA A 291 9.19 20.26 2.50
N PRO A 292 8.39 20.33 3.58
CA PRO A 292 6.95 20.55 3.51
C PRO A 292 6.55 21.77 2.67
N GLU A 293 7.32 22.86 2.71
CA GLU A 293 7.07 24.10 1.98
C GLU A 293 7.26 23.95 0.45
N HIS A 294 7.92 22.87 0.03
CA HIS A 294 8.18 22.52 -1.36
C HIS A 294 7.53 21.19 -1.75
N ALA A 295 6.54 20.75 -0.97
CA ALA A 295 5.80 19.53 -1.23
C ALA A 295 5.22 19.52 -2.65
N TRP A 296 5.08 18.33 -3.20
CA TRP A 296 4.39 18.13 -4.48
C TRP A 296 2.91 18.52 -4.38
N PHE A 297 2.30 18.24 -3.24
CA PHE A 297 0.93 18.60 -2.88
C PHE A 297 0.88 18.91 -1.38
N GLU A 298 0.16 19.96 -0.99
CA GLU A 298 0.01 20.37 0.41
C GLU A 298 -0.86 19.39 1.22
N GLU A 299 -1.83 18.75 0.56
CA GLU A 299 -2.69 17.74 1.17
C GLU A 299 -2.63 16.39 0.44
N GLY A 300 -2.38 15.33 1.19
CA GLY A 300 -2.70 13.96 0.79
C GLY A 300 -1.53 13.17 0.24
N GLY A 301 -1.85 12.31 -0.72
CA GLY A 301 -1.05 11.20 -1.26
C GLY A 301 -1.88 9.93 -1.36
N LEU A 302 -2.72 9.76 -0.33
CA LEU A 302 -3.89 8.88 -0.29
C LEU A 302 -5.10 9.72 0.17
N GLY A 303 -6.31 9.26 -0.12
CA GLY A 303 -7.54 9.91 0.29
C GLY A 303 -8.63 8.90 0.60
N VAL A 304 -9.43 9.20 1.62
CA VAL A 304 -10.64 8.45 1.94
C VAL A 304 -11.84 9.21 1.40
N LEU A 305 -12.65 8.59 0.55
CA LEU A 305 -13.89 9.19 0.05
C LEU A 305 -15.09 8.48 0.69
N TYR A 306 -16.15 9.24 0.92
CA TYR A 306 -17.42 8.75 1.46
C TYR A 306 -18.58 9.19 0.56
N GLY A 307 -19.69 8.48 0.61
CA GLY A 307 -20.92 8.88 -0.08
C GLY A 307 -21.85 7.71 -0.26
N ASN A 308 -22.90 7.91 -1.06
CA ASN A 308 -23.96 6.90 -1.19
C ASN A 308 -23.49 5.60 -1.87
N ILE A 309 -22.37 5.59 -2.60
CA ILE A 309 -21.76 4.37 -3.17
C ILE A 309 -20.90 3.62 -2.12
N ALA A 310 -20.31 4.36 -1.18
CA ALA A 310 -19.28 3.87 -0.26
C ALA A 310 -19.55 4.35 1.17
N ARG A 311 -20.63 3.86 1.79
CA ARG A 311 -21.08 4.33 3.11
C ARG A 311 -20.08 4.11 4.25
N LYS A 312 -19.17 3.15 4.12
CA LYS A 312 -18.04 2.91 5.06
C LYS A 312 -16.70 3.43 4.55
N GLY A 313 -16.70 4.07 3.39
CA GLY A 313 -15.55 4.67 2.75
C GLY A 313 -14.95 3.83 1.63
N CYS A 314 -14.12 4.48 0.83
CA CYS A 314 -13.27 3.90 -0.20
C CYS A 314 -11.96 4.68 -0.29
N ILE A 315 -10.96 4.15 -1.00
CA ILE A 315 -9.61 4.71 -1.04
C ILE A 315 -9.24 5.14 -2.47
N VAL A 316 -8.65 6.32 -2.58
CA VAL A 316 -8.03 6.85 -3.81
C VAL A 316 -6.58 7.25 -3.54
N LYS A 317 -5.68 6.99 -4.48
CA LYS A 317 -4.28 7.45 -4.42
C LYS A 317 -4.16 8.81 -5.08
N THR A 318 -4.42 9.88 -4.32
CA THR A 318 -4.49 11.25 -4.88
C THR A 318 -3.18 11.70 -5.53
N ALA A 319 -2.01 11.23 -5.06
CA ALA A 319 -0.72 11.54 -5.68
C ALA A 319 -0.58 11.06 -7.13
N GLY A 320 -1.36 10.03 -7.51
CA GLY A 320 -1.39 9.47 -8.86
C GLY A 320 -2.50 10.02 -9.75
N VAL A 321 -3.30 10.98 -9.28
CA VAL A 321 -4.43 11.57 -10.01
C VAL A 321 -4.05 12.96 -10.54
N ASP A 322 -4.35 13.20 -11.82
CA ASP A 322 -4.18 14.53 -12.41
C ASP A 322 -5.14 15.54 -11.74
N PRO A 323 -4.66 16.72 -11.29
CA PRO A 323 -5.52 17.72 -10.65
C PRO A 323 -6.73 18.16 -11.47
N SER A 324 -6.65 18.10 -12.81
CA SER A 324 -7.77 18.46 -13.69
C SER A 324 -9.00 17.57 -13.55
N ILE A 325 -8.86 16.39 -12.95
CA ILE A 325 -9.96 15.44 -12.71
C ILE A 325 -10.17 15.13 -11.23
N TRP A 326 -9.72 16.00 -10.32
CA TRP A 326 -10.05 15.88 -8.90
C TRP A 326 -11.55 16.03 -8.61
N HIS A 327 -12.24 16.77 -9.47
CA HIS A 327 -13.69 16.72 -9.61
C HIS A 327 -14.00 16.06 -10.95
N PHE A 328 -14.73 14.95 -10.93
CA PHE A 328 -15.06 14.18 -12.13
C PHE A 328 -16.54 13.78 -12.10
N GLU A 329 -17.26 14.14 -13.15
CA GLU A 329 -18.62 13.65 -13.41
C GLU A 329 -18.60 12.78 -14.65
N GLY A 330 -19.15 11.57 -14.54
CA GLY A 330 -19.16 10.65 -15.67
C GLY A 330 -20.31 9.66 -15.64
N THR A 331 -20.35 8.81 -16.67
CA THR A 331 -21.44 7.85 -16.90
C THR A 331 -20.98 6.44 -16.55
N ALA A 332 -21.74 5.73 -15.72
CA ALA A 332 -21.40 4.38 -15.28
C ALA A 332 -21.40 3.39 -16.45
N ARG A 333 -20.32 2.60 -16.53
CA ARG A 333 -20.19 1.38 -17.32
C ARG A 333 -19.89 0.23 -16.37
N VAL A 334 -20.86 -0.64 -16.13
CA VAL A 334 -20.86 -1.61 -15.04
C VAL A 334 -20.42 -2.98 -15.52
N PHE A 335 -19.44 -3.55 -14.83
CA PHE A 335 -18.88 -4.86 -15.07
C PHE A 335 -18.87 -5.68 -13.77
N GLU A 336 -19.14 -6.97 -13.88
CA GLU A 336 -19.13 -7.89 -12.73
C GLU A 336 -17.84 -8.71 -12.63
N SER A 337 -16.87 -8.42 -13.50
CA SER A 337 -15.55 -9.04 -13.46
C SER A 337 -14.49 -8.08 -14.00
N GLN A 338 -13.27 -8.24 -13.48
CA GLN A 338 -12.11 -7.59 -14.07
C GLN A 338 -11.94 -7.98 -15.55
N GLU A 339 -12.14 -9.25 -15.89
CA GLU A 339 -11.92 -9.76 -17.24
C GLU A 339 -12.83 -9.07 -18.27
N ASP A 340 -14.10 -8.83 -17.93
CA ASP A 340 -15.04 -8.19 -18.84
C ASP A 340 -14.77 -6.69 -18.97
N ALA A 341 -14.39 -6.03 -17.87
CA ALA A 341 -13.91 -4.65 -17.93
C ALA A 341 -12.67 -4.51 -18.82
N CYS A 342 -11.68 -5.38 -18.65
CA CYS A 342 -10.48 -5.41 -19.50
C CYS A 342 -10.83 -5.60 -20.98
N LYS A 343 -11.72 -6.55 -21.31
CA LYS A 343 -12.17 -6.75 -22.70
C LYS A 343 -12.81 -5.48 -23.25
N ALA A 344 -13.73 -4.86 -22.52
CA ALA A 344 -14.42 -3.64 -22.95
C ALA A 344 -13.44 -2.48 -23.23
N ILE A 345 -12.42 -2.31 -22.37
CA ILE A 345 -11.37 -1.30 -22.57
C ILE A 345 -10.55 -1.62 -23.82
N LEU A 346 -10.13 -2.88 -23.99
CA LEU A 346 -9.29 -3.29 -25.12
C LEU A 346 -10.03 -3.21 -26.46
N ILE A 347 -11.33 -3.52 -26.52
CA ILE A 347 -12.14 -3.40 -27.75
C ILE A 347 -12.67 -1.98 -28.01
N ARG A 348 -12.25 -0.98 -27.21
CA ARG A 348 -12.63 0.43 -27.35
C ARG A 348 -14.13 0.71 -27.13
N ASP A 349 -14.79 -0.08 -26.28
CA ASP A 349 -16.17 0.18 -25.86
C ASP A 349 -16.25 1.29 -24.78
N ILE A 350 -15.16 1.48 -24.04
CA ILE A 350 -15.03 2.57 -23.05
C ILE A 350 -14.62 3.88 -23.73
N LYS A 351 -15.28 4.98 -23.35
CA LYS A 351 -15.12 6.31 -23.93
C LYS A 351 -14.78 7.35 -22.88
N GLU A 352 -14.29 8.50 -23.34
CA GLU A 352 -14.05 9.66 -22.49
C GLU A 352 -15.34 10.05 -21.73
N GLY A 353 -15.20 10.34 -20.43
CA GLY A 353 -16.34 10.62 -19.54
C GLY A 353 -17.00 9.37 -18.94
N ASP A 354 -16.52 8.16 -19.25
CA ASP A 354 -17.02 6.95 -18.60
C ASP A 354 -16.41 6.74 -17.21
N VAL A 355 -17.25 6.18 -16.32
CA VAL A 355 -16.87 5.66 -15.01
C VAL A 355 -17.01 4.14 -15.07
N VAL A 356 -15.89 3.45 -15.20
CA VAL A 356 -15.85 1.99 -15.25
C VAL A 356 -16.01 1.43 -13.83
N VAL A 357 -17.16 0.83 -13.55
CA VAL A 357 -17.50 0.25 -12.26
C VAL A 357 -17.31 -1.26 -12.32
N ILE A 358 -16.36 -1.79 -11.55
CA ILE A 358 -16.06 -3.22 -11.48
C ILE A 358 -16.50 -3.73 -10.10
N ARG A 359 -17.56 -4.52 -10.04
CA ARG A 359 -18.14 -5.01 -8.79
C ARG A 359 -17.95 -6.51 -8.60
N TYR A 360 -18.18 -6.99 -7.38
CA TYR A 360 -17.96 -8.39 -6.99
C TYR A 360 -16.51 -8.83 -7.13
N GLU A 361 -15.58 -7.91 -6.85
CA GLU A 361 -14.15 -8.15 -6.75
C GLU A 361 -13.62 -7.95 -5.33
N GLY A 362 -14.49 -7.68 -4.36
CA GLY A 362 -14.18 -7.53 -2.94
C GLY A 362 -13.79 -8.83 -2.21
N PRO A 363 -13.58 -8.76 -0.87
CA PRO A 363 -13.16 -9.90 -0.07
C PRO A 363 -14.01 -11.16 -0.26
N ARG A 364 -15.34 -11.02 -0.25
CA ARG A 364 -16.28 -12.14 -0.40
C ARG A 364 -16.69 -12.35 -1.86
N GLY A 365 -16.85 -11.27 -2.63
CA GLY A 365 -17.33 -11.31 -4.01
C GLY A 365 -16.33 -11.90 -5.01
N GLY A 366 -15.04 -11.58 -4.85
CA GLY A 366 -13.98 -12.05 -5.76
C GLY A 366 -13.86 -13.59 -5.82
N PRO A 367 -13.84 -14.31 -4.68
CA PRO A 367 -13.34 -13.92 -3.36
C PRO A 367 -11.83 -13.69 -3.32
N GLY A 368 -11.35 -13.06 -2.26
CA GLY A 368 -9.92 -12.77 -2.04
C GLY A 368 -9.51 -11.32 -2.32
N MET A 369 -10.47 -10.45 -2.66
CA MET A 369 -10.24 -9.04 -2.99
C MET A 369 -9.16 -8.89 -4.09
N GLN A 370 -9.49 -9.23 -5.34
CA GLN A 370 -8.49 -9.32 -6.40
C GLN A 370 -7.82 -7.98 -6.69
N GLU A 371 -6.53 -8.02 -7.04
CA GLU A 371 -5.75 -6.83 -7.37
C GLU A 371 -5.84 -6.53 -8.87
N MET A 372 -6.45 -5.40 -9.20
CA MET A 372 -6.66 -4.94 -10.56
C MET A 372 -5.52 -4.00 -10.99
N LEU A 373 -4.52 -4.54 -11.69
CA LEU A 373 -3.52 -3.71 -12.38
C LEU A 373 -3.91 -3.51 -13.86
N TYR A 374 -4.38 -4.58 -14.52
CA TYR A 374 -4.68 -4.57 -15.96
C TYR A 374 -5.69 -3.49 -16.39
N PRO A 375 -6.86 -3.30 -15.74
CA PRO A 375 -7.79 -2.25 -16.18
C PRO A 375 -7.15 -0.86 -16.17
N THR A 376 -6.32 -0.57 -15.17
CA THR A 376 -5.64 0.73 -15.03
C THR A 376 -4.58 0.92 -16.11
N SER A 377 -3.78 -0.10 -16.38
CA SER A 377 -2.76 -0.07 -17.45
C SER A 377 -3.39 0.07 -18.83
N TYR A 378 -4.50 -0.62 -19.11
CA TYR A 378 -5.19 -0.54 -20.39
C TYR A 378 -5.90 0.79 -20.61
N ILE A 379 -6.51 1.38 -19.56
CA ILE A 379 -7.05 2.74 -19.64
C ILE A 379 -5.93 3.74 -19.98
N LYS A 380 -4.75 3.58 -19.38
CA LYS A 380 -3.58 4.43 -19.69
C LYS A 380 -3.07 4.22 -21.12
N SER A 381 -2.90 2.97 -21.57
CA SER A 381 -2.42 2.67 -22.93
C SER A 381 -3.39 3.17 -24.01
N ARG A 382 -4.70 3.23 -23.70
CA ARG A 382 -5.74 3.81 -24.56
C ARG A 382 -5.81 5.35 -24.52
N GLY A 383 -4.95 6.02 -23.74
CA GLY A 383 -4.96 7.49 -23.62
C GLY A 383 -6.15 8.05 -22.82
N LEU A 384 -6.80 7.20 -22.02
CA LEU A 384 -8.01 7.53 -21.25
C LEU A 384 -7.71 7.81 -19.76
N GLY A 385 -6.45 7.75 -19.33
CA GLY A 385 -6.05 7.85 -17.91
C GLY A 385 -6.47 9.13 -17.19
N ALA A 386 -6.60 10.25 -17.91
CA ALA A 386 -7.08 11.53 -17.39
C ALA A 386 -8.51 11.86 -17.86
N LYS A 387 -9.24 10.89 -18.41
CA LYS A 387 -10.54 11.09 -19.08
C LYS A 387 -11.63 10.12 -18.62
N CYS A 388 -11.25 9.06 -17.92
CA CYS A 388 -12.15 8.09 -17.33
C CYS A 388 -11.81 7.89 -15.85
N ALA A 389 -12.79 7.38 -15.10
CA ALA A 389 -12.59 6.91 -13.74
C ALA A 389 -12.79 5.39 -13.64
N LEU A 390 -12.16 4.78 -12.64
CA LEU A 390 -12.32 3.37 -12.29
C LEU A 390 -12.81 3.27 -10.84
N ILE A 391 -13.88 2.52 -10.58
CA ILE A 391 -14.43 2.28 -9.24
C ILE A 391 -14.56 0.78 -9.02
N THR A 392 -14.16 0.30 -7.84
CA THR A 392 -14.32 -1.12 -7.50
C THR A 392 -14.41 -1.40 -6.00
N ASP A 393 -15.12 -2.46 -5.65
CA ASP A 393 -15.09 -3.07 -4.31
C ASP A 393 -13.87 -3.98 -4.08
N GLY A 394 -13.10 -4.30 -5.13
CA GLY A 394 -11.79 -4.92 -5.04
C GLY A 394 -10.69 -3.91 -4.72
N ARG A 395 -9.44 -4.20 -5.14
CA ARG A 395 -8.28 -3.31 -4.88
C ARG A 395 -7.49 -3.01 -6.14
N PHE A 396 -6.96 -1.80 -6.21
CA PHE A 396 -6.00 -1.41 -7.24
C PHE A 396 -4.57 -1.67 -6.76
N SER A 397 -3.64 -1.80 -7.70
CA SER A 397 -2.24 -2.05 -7.36
C SER A 397 -1.53 -0.78 -6.89
N GLY A 398 -0.42 -0.92 -6.16
CA GLY A 398 0.43 0.22 -5.82
C GLY A 398 1.02 0.94 -7.05
N GLY A 399 1.09 0.23 -8.19
CA GLY A 399 1.50 0.73 -9.50
C GLY A 399 0.41 1.47 -10.29
N THR A 400 -0.80 1.61 -9.73
CA THR A 400 -1.91 2.30 -10.40
C THR A 400 -1.68 3.82 -10.49
N SER A 401 -2.14 4.41 -11.60
CA SER A 401 -2.20 5.85 -11.86
C SER A 401 -3.57 6.22 -12.46
N GLY A 402 -3.93 7.49 -12.45
CA GLY A 402 -5.26 7.97 -12.86
C GLY A 402 -6.30 7.86 -11.75
N LEU A 403 -7.55 8.24 -12.04
CA LEU A 403 -8.64 8.27 -11.07
C LEU A 403 -9.20 6.87 -10.81
N SER A 404 -8.51 6.12 -9.96
CA SER A 404 -8.85 4.74 -9.61
C SER A 404 -9.19 4.63 -8.12
N ILE A 405 -10.42 4.22 -7.81
CA ILE A 405 -11.02 4.20 -6.48
C ILE A 405 -11.35 2.76 -6.09
N GLY A 406 -10.59 2.21 -5.15
CA GLY A 406 -10.75 0.85 -4.68
C GLY A 406 -11.37 0.79 -3.29
N HIS A 407 -11.55 -0.43 -2.79
CA HIS A 407 -11.98 -0.72 -1.42
C HIS A 407 -13.36 -0.16 -1.09
N VAL A 408 -14.23 0.00 -2.10
CA VAL A 408 -15.60 0.44 -1.86
C VAL A 408 -16.25 -0.47 -0.83
N SER A 409 -16.59 0.14 0.31
CA SER A 409 -17.07 -0.57 1.48
C SER A 409 -18.45 -0.05 1.88
N PRO A 410 -19.42 -0.95 2.11
CA PRO A 410 -19.35 -2.40 1.93
C PRO A 410 -19.23 -2.84 0.45
N GLU A 411 -18.65 -4.02 0.22
CA GLU A 411 -18.55 -4.60 -1.12
C GLU A 411 -19.93 -5.04 -1.65
N ALA A 412 -20.03 -5.26 -2.97
CA ALA A 412 -21.28 -5.70 -3.61
C ALA A 412 -21.84 -6.98 -2.98
N ALA A 413 -21.00 -8.01 -2.79
CA ALA A 413 -21.38 -9.29 -2.19
C ALA A 413 -21.80 -9.22 -0.70
N ALA A 414 -21.61 -8.06 -0.06
CA ALA A 414 -22.00 -7.80 1.31
C ALA A 414 -23.20 -6.82 1.41
N GLY A 415 -23.92 -6.58 0.31
CA GLY A 415 -25.02 -5.61 0.30
C GLY A 415 -24.55 -4.16 0.21
N GLY A 416 -23.44 -3.92 -0.46
CA GLY A 416 -22.94 -2.58 -0.77
C GLY A 416 -23.76 -1.88 -1.85
N GLU A 417 -23.89 -0.56 -1.77
CA GLU A 417 -24.64 0.23 -2.76
C GLU A 417 -24.01 0.20 -4.15
N ILE A 418 -22.71 -0.11 -4.25
CA ILE A 418 -22.04 -0.36 -5.54
C ILE A 418 -22.71 -1.47 -6.37
N ALA A 419 -23.40 -2.43 -5.73
CA ALA A 419 -24.19 -3.45 -6.43
C ALA A 419 -25.45 -2.89 -7.11
N LEU A 420 -25.92 -1.71 -6.71
CA LEU A 420 -27.17 -1.10 -7.21
C LEU A 420 -26.95 -0.15 -8.39
N ILE A 421 -25.68 0.16 -8.71
CA ILE A 421 -25.32 0.97 -9.86
C ILE A 421 -25.66 0.21 -11.15
N ARG A 422 -26.23 0.91 -12.12
CA ARG A 422 -26.61 0.42 -13.45
C ARG A 422 -25.90 1.22 -14.53
N ASP A 423 -25.75 0.62 -15.72
CA ASP A 423 -25.23 1.32 -16.89
C ASP A 423 -26.03 2.60 -17.15
N GLY A 424 -25.32 3.69 -17.45
CA GLY A 424 -25.93 4.99 -17.74
C GLY A 424 -26.14 5.88 -16.52
N ASP A 425 -26.03 5.37 -15.30
CA ASP A 425 -26.12 6.19 -14.09
C ASP A 425 -25.01 7.25 -14.08
N LYS A 426 -25.32 8.47 -13.62
CA LYS A 426 -24.31 9.52 -13.43
C LYS A 426 -23.61 9.33 -12.11
N ILE A 427 -22.28 9.45 -12.10
CA ILE A 427 -21.46 9.36 -10.88
C ILE A 427 -20.63 10.64 -10.77
N VAL A 428 -20.63 11.23 -9.58
CA VAL A 428 -19.82 12.39 -9.21
C VAL A 428 -18.77 11.95 -8.19
N ILE A 429 -17.51 12.22 -8.52
CA ILE A 429 -16.35 12.00 -7.66
C ILE A 429 -15.75 13.37 -7.37
N ASP A 430 -15.57 13.68 -6.09
CA ASP A 430 -15.00 14.94 -5.65
C ASP A 430 -13.96 14.66 -4.55
N ILE A 431 -12.69 14.64 -4.95
CA ILE A 431 -11.56 14.38 -4.05
C ILE A 431 -11.42 15.49 -3.00
N PRO A 432 -11.49 16.80 -3.32
CA PRO A 432 -11.34 17.86 -2.34
C PRO A 432 -12.37 17.80 -1.19
N SER A 433 -13.64 17.54 -1.53
CA SER A 433 -14.72 17.41 -0.53
C SER A 433 -14.84 16.02 0.09
N ARG A 434 -14.03 15.05 -0.37
CA ARG A 434 -14.04 13.63 0.02
C ARG A 434 -15.37 12.92 -0.26
N GLN A 435 -15.95 13.20 -1.42
CA GLN A 435 -17.26 12.67 -1.82
C GLN A 435 -17.21 11.73 -3.03
N ILE A 436 -18.06 10.71 -3.02
CA ILE A 436 -18.32 9.83 -4.16
C ILE A 436 -19.78 9.41 -4.17
N ASN A 437 -20.54 9.84 -5.17
CA ASN A 437 -21.98 9.62 -5.22
C ASN A 437 -22.46 9.18 -6.60
N VAL A 438 -23.44 8.27 -6.62
CA VAL A 438 -24.28 8.00 -7.78
C VAL A 438 -25.48 8.94 -7.73
N MET A 439 -25.75 9.64 -8.83
CA MET A 439 -26.78 10.67 -8.95
C MET A 439 -28.13 10.05 -9.31
N VAL A 440 -28.55 9.08 -8.51
CA VAL A 440 -29.83 8.39 -8.62
C VAL A 440 -30.66 8.76 -7.37
N PRO A 441 -31.94 9.13 -7.52
CA PRO A 441 -32.79 9.45 -6.37
C PRO A 441 -32.85 8.29 -5.36
N ASN A 442 -32.89 8.63 -4.07
CA ASN A 442 -32.93 7.62 -3.00
C ASN A 442 -34.11 6.66 -3.12
N GLU A 443 -35.26 7.12 -3.61
CA GLU A 443 -36.45 6.29 -3.85
C GLU A 443 -36.15 5.20 -4.89
N GLU A 444 -35.47 5.56 -5.98
CA GLU A 444 -35.06 4.61 -7.01
C GLU A 444 -33.99 3.64 -6.50
N LEU A 445 -32.97 4.12 -5.75
CA LEU A 445 -31.99 3.22 -5.13
C LEU A 445 -32.65 2.22 -4.17
N GLN A 446 -33.66 2.66 -3.41
CA GLN A 446 -34.43 1.78 -2.53
C GLN A 446 -35.25 0.76 -3.32
N GLU A 447 -35.84 1.15 -4.46
CA GLU A 447 -36.52 0.23 -5.36
C GLU A 447 -35.55 -0.82 -5.90
N ARG A 448 -34.37 -0.42 -6.38
CA ARG A 448 -33.31 -1.33 -6.85
C ARG A 448 -32.87 -2.30 -5.76
N HIS A 449 -32.69 -1.81 -4.53
CA HIS A 449 -32.40 -2.64 -3.37
C HIS A 449 -33.50 -3.69 -3.11
N ASN A 450 -34.77 -3.27 -3.16
CA ASN A 450 -35.89 -4.19 -2.95
C ASN A 450 -36.00 -5.24 -4.06
N GLN A 451 -35.73 -4.86 -5.32
CA GLN A 451 -35.64 -5.78 -6.45
C GLN A 451 -34.51 -6.81 -6.24
N GLU A 452 -33.34 -6.37 -5.79
CA GLU A 452 -32.20 -7.25 -5.51
C GLU A 452 -32.52 -8.25 -4.40
N MET A 453 -33.09 -7.76 -3.30
CA MET A 453 -33.51 -8.60 -2.16
C MET A 453 -34.62 -9.60 -2.52
N ALA A 454 -35.46 -9.29 -3.53
CA ALA A 454 -36.50 -10.21 -4.01
C ALA A 454 -35.92 -11.52 -4.61
N SER A 455 -34.64 -11.51 -5.01
CA SER A 455 -33.91 -12.69 -5.48
C SER A 455 -33.53 -13.68 -4.37
N GLY A 456 -33.85 -13.35 -3.11
CA GLY A 456 -33.69 -14.25 -1.96
C GLY A 456 -32.25 -14.70 -1.77
N SER A 457 -32.00 -16.02 -1.83
CA SER A 457 -30.65 -16.56 -1.67
C SER A 457 -29.69 -16.16 -2.80
N GLN A 458 -30.20 -15.71 -3.95
CA GLN A 458 -29.41 -15.25 -5.09
C GLN A 458 -29.10 -13.75 -5.05
N ALA A 459 -29.64 -13.00 -4.07
CA ALA A 459 -29.35 -11.57 -3.92
C ALA A 459 -27.85 -11.34 -3.66
N TYR A 460 -27.31 -10.26 -4.24
CA TYR A 460 -25.92 -9.85 -4.14
C TYR A 460 -24.91 -10.94 -4.54
N GLN A 461 -25.31 -11.78 -5.50
CA GLN A 461 -24.41 -12.72 -6.14
C GLN A 461 -24.02 -12.20 -7.53
N PRO A 462 -22.74 -12.36 -7.93
CA PRO A 462 -22.38 -12.10 -9.31
C PRO A 462 -23.10 -13.06 -10.26
N ALA A 463 -23.27 -12.65 -11.52
CA ALA A 463 -23.65 -13.55 -12.59
C ALA A 463 -22.70 -14.77 -12.65
N PRO A 464 -23.13 -15.92 -13.20
CA PRO A 464 -22.27 -17.09 -13.34
C PRO A 464 -20.97 -16.75 -14.10
N ARG A 465 -19.82 -16.89 -13.43
CA ARG A 465 -18.49 -16.66 -13.99
C ARG A 465 -17.72 -17.99 -14.08
N PRO A 466 -16.98 -18.26 -15.18
CA PRO A 466 -16.17 -19.47 -15.32
C PRO A 466 -14.90 -19.40 -14.46
N ARG A 467 -15.05 -19.48 -13.13
CA ARG A 467 -13.96 -19.37 -12.15
C ARG A 467 -13.97 -20.54 -11.19
N ASN A 468 -12.83 -21.20 -11.04
CA ASN A 468 -12.65 -22.25 -10.05
C ASN A 468 -12.38 -21.64 -8.66
N VAL A 469 -13.37 -21.67 -7.77
CA VAL A 469 -13.22 -21.18 -6.39
C VAL A 469 -12.76 -22.32 -5.48
N SER A 470 -11.48 -22.29 -5.11
CA SER A 470 -10.86 -23.30 -4.26
C SER A 470 -11.54 -23.39 -2.87
N GLN A 471 -11.32 -24.50 -2.16
CA GLN A 471 -11.80 -24.62 -0.78
C GLN A 471 -11.24 -23.52 0.13
N ALA A 472 -9.98 -23.13 -0.04
CA ALA A 472 -9.35 -22.07 0.73
C ALA A 472 -10.05 -20.71 0.51
N LEU A 473 -10.40 -20.39 -0.75
CA LEU A 473 -11.12 -19.15 -1.07
C LEU A 473 -12.56 -19.16 -0.54
N ARG A 474 -13.25 -20.30 -0.56
CA ARG A 474 -14.58 -20.45 0.07
C ARG A 474 -14.53 -20.21 1.58
N VAL A 475 -13.52 -20.77 2.24
CA VAL A 475 -13.27 -20.56 3.69
C VAL A 475 -12.92 -19.09 3.96
N TYR A 476 -12.12 -18.46 3.10
CA TYR A 476 -11.85 -17.02 3.22
C TYR A 476 -13.15 -16.20 3.09
N ALA A 477 -13.93 -16.42 2.03
CA ALA A 477 -15.16 -15.68 1.75
C ALA A 477 -16.23 -15.79 2.85
N SER A 478 -16.27 -16.90 3.59
CA SER A 478 -17.23 -17.08 4.68
C SER A 478 -16.85 -16.33 5.96
N MET A 479 -15.60 -15.90 6.10
CA MET A 479 -15.07 -15.28 7.31
C MET A 479 -14.46 -13.89 7.09
N ALA A 480 -14.29 -13.44 5.85
CA ALA A 480 -13.65 -12.17 5.56
C ALA A 480 -14.48 -10.99 6.07
N SER A 481 -13.84 -10.07 6.79
CA SER A 481 -14.40 -8.77 7.10
C SER A 481 -14.42 -7.88 5.86
N SER A 482 -15.13 -6.75 5.96
CA SER A 482 -15.09 -5.70 4.95
C SER A 482 -13.68 -5.08 4.84
N ALA A 483 -13.41 -4.45 3.69
CA ALA A 483 -12.14 -3.80 3.39
C ALA A 483 -11.84 -2.63 4.36
N ASP A 484 -12.84 -1.84 4.75
CA ASP A 484 -12.72 -0.81 5.80
C ASP A 484 -12.28 -1.34 7.18
N GLN A 485 -12.29 -2.66 7.36
CA GLN A 485 -11.83 -3.35 8.57
C GLN A 485 -10.55 -4.19 8.36
N GLY A 486 -9.87 -3.99 7.23
CA GLY A 486 -8.62 -4.68 6.88
C GLY A 486 -8.80 -6.07 6.25
N ALA A 487 -10.02 -6.44 5.84
CA ALA A 487 -10.33 -7.74 5.23
C ALA A 487 -9.80 -8.96 6.01
N ILE A 488 -9.81 -8.85 7.35
CA ILE A 488 -9.33 -9.87 8.28
C ILE A 488 -10.32 -11.04 8.42
N ARG A 489 -9.86 -12.14 9.00
CA ARG A 489 -10.71 -13.29 9.31
C ARG A 489 -11.51 -13.06 10.59
N ILE A 490 -12.82 -12.90 10.48
CA ILE A 490 -13.76 -12.91 11.60
C ILE A 490 -14.16 -14.36 11.88
N LEU A 491 -13.87 -14.83 13.09
CA LEU A 491 -14.31 -16.14 13.54
C LEU A 491 -15.80 -16.10 13.91
N PRO A 492 -16.56 -17.17 13.64
CA PRO A 492 -17.90 -17.33 14.19
C PRO A 492 -17.87 -17.20 15.72
N GLU A 493 -18.95 -16.70 16.32
CA GLU A 493 -19.09 -16.67 17.78
C GLU A 493 -18.88 -18.07 18.36
N TYR A 494 -17.84 -18.22 19.18
CA TYR A 494 -17.51 -19.47 19.83
C TYR A 494 -18.35 -19.60 21.11
N SER A 495 -19.33 -20.51 21.10
CA SER A 495 -20.00 -20.92 22.33
C SER A 495 -19.12 -21.95 23.06
N PRO A 496 -18.57 -21.65 24.25
CA PRO A 496 -17.60 -22.52 24.90
C PRO A 496 -18.25 -23.81 25.39
N VAL A 497 -17.91 -24.93 24.74
CA VAL A 497 -18.26 -26.29 25.20
C VAL A 497 -17.30 -26.77 26.31
N PHE A 498 -16.18 -26.08 26.51
CA PHE A 498 -15.15 -26.44 27.49
C PHE A 498 -14.98 -25.33 28.54
N SER A 499 -15.98 -25.15 29.41
CA SER A 499 -15.82 -24.45 30.69
C SER A 499 -15.45 -25.44 31.80
N LYS A 500 -14.22 -25.97 31.73
CA LYS A 500 -13.52 -26.49 32.90
C LYS A 500 -12.04 -26.13 32.79
N THR A 501 -11.72 -24.92 33.23
CA THR A 501 -10.38 -24.60 33.71
C THR A 501 -10.10 -25.46 34.94
N GLU A 502 -9.35 -26.55 34.78
CA GLU A 502 -8.54 -27.04 35.89
C GLU A 502 -7.47 -25.98 36.16
N GLU A 503 -7.53 -25.38 37.35
CA GLU A 503 -6.47 -24.57 37.90
C GLU A 503 -5.16 -25.37 37.86
N LEU A 504 -4.26 -24.99 36.97
CA LEU A 504 -2.86 -25.37 37.04
C LEU A 504 -2.30 -24.77 38.33
N LYS A 505 -2.28 -25.58 39.39
CA LYS A 505 -1.58 -25.30 40.63
C LYS A 505 -0.10 -25.08 40.31
N THR A 506 0.34 -23.85 40.49
CA THR A 506 1.74 -23.44 40.54
C THR A 506 2.45 -24.11 41.71
N HIS A 507 3.58 -24.76 41.44
CA HIS A 507 4.64 -25.07 42.40
C HIS A 507 5.92 -24.37 41.97
#